data_AF-A0A7J3SMG8-F1
#
_entry.id   AF-A0A7J3SMG8-F1
#
_cell.length_a   1.000
_cell.length_b   1.000
_cell.length_c   1.000
_cell.angle_alpha   90.00
_cell.angle_beta   90.00
_cell.angle_gamma   90.00
#
_symmetry.space_group_name_H-M   'P 1'
#
loop_
_entity.id
_entity.type
_entity.pdbx_description
1 polymer ?
#
loop_
_entity_poly.entity_id
_entity_poly.type
_entity_poly.pdbx_seq_one_letter_code
_entity_poly.pdbx_strand_id
1 'polypeptide(L)' 'IPTICIGAGPHCDGQVLVLHDVLGLSQQSPPFAKKYVDLFSIAREAISKYVKEVKSEEFPTQEYYK' A
#
# COMPACT_ATOMS: atom_id res chain seq x y z
N ILE A 1 8.90 -27.97 -16.72
CA ILE A 1 7.79 -27.01 -16.52
C ILE A 1 8.30 -25.96 -15.54
N PRO A 2 8.24 -24.65 -15.84
CA PRO A 2 8.68 -23.59 -14.93
C PRO A 2 7.87 -23.55 -13.62
N THR A 3 8.52 -23.22 -12.52
CA THR A 3 7.95 -23.13 -11.17
C THR A 3 7.94 -21.69 -10.66
N ILE A 4 6.78 -21.21 -10.24
CA ILE A 4 6.61 -19.86 -9.67
C ILE A 4 6.18 -20.01 -8.21
N CYS A 5 6.93 -19.41 -7.30
CA CYS A 5 6.80 -19.67 -5.87
C CYS A 5 6.48 -18.43 -5.06
N ILE A 6 5.82 -18.64 -3.92
CA ILE A 6 5.59 -17.66 -2.87
C ILE A 6 6.02 -18.29 -1.54
N GLY A 7 7.03 -17.70 -0.88
CA GLY A 7 7.52 -18.21 0.40
C GLY A 7 8.20 -19.58 0.38
N ALA A 8 8.55 -20.12 -0.79
CA ALA A 8 9.23 -21.42 -0.93
C ALA A 8 10.76 -21.32 -1.05
N GLY A 9 11.33 -20.15 -0.74
CA GLY A 9 12.75 -19.87 -0.91
C GLY A 9 13.15 -19.55 -2.36
N PRO A 10 14.46 -19.39 -2.63
CA PRO A 10 14.97 -18.91 -3.91
C PRO A 10 15.07 -19.98 -5.01
N HIS A 11 14.81 -21.26 -4.70
CA HIS A 11 15.01 -22.38 -5.62
C HIS A 11 13.82 -22.64 -6.55
N CYS A 12 13.26 -21.57 -7.13
CA CYS A 12 12.20 -21.63 -8.13
C CYS A 12 12.56 -20.73 -9.32
N ASP A 13 12.00 -21.01 -10.49
CA ASP A 13 12.28 -20.26 -11.72
C ASP A 13 11.77 -18.80 -11.67
N GLY A 14 10.80 -18.52 -10.80
CA GLY A 14 10.29 -17.19 -10.53
C GLY A 14 9.63 -17.06 -9.16
N GLN A 15 9.29 -15.82 -8.80
CA GLN A 15 8.68 -15.48 -7.52
C GLN A 15 7.38 -14.70 -7.75
N VAL A 16 6.41 -14.92 -6.87
CA VAL A 16 5.15 -14.17 -6.83
C VAL A 16 4.88 -13.70 -5.41
N LEU A 17 4.36 -12.48 -5.29
CA LEU A 17 3.82 -11.90 -4.07
C LEU A 17 2.51 -11.21 -4.40
N VAL A 18 1.62 -11.09 -3.40
CA VAL A 18 0.40 -10.29 -3.55
C VAL A 18 0.80 -8.81 -3.56
N LEU A 19 0.25 -8.04 -4.51
CA LEU A 19 0.55 -6.61 -4.66
C LEU A 19 0.38 -5.83 -3.33
N HIS A 20 -0.68 -6.12 -2.58
CA HIS A 20 -0.97 -5.48 -1.30
C HIS A 20 0.13 -5.67 -0.26
N ASP A 21 0.75 -6.85 -0.22
CA ASP A 21 1.84 -7.14 0.71
C ASP A 21 3.14 -6.46 0.29
N VAL A 22 3.44 -6.47 -1.02
CA VAL A 22 4.61 -5.77 -1.59
C VAL A 22 4.53 -4.27 -1.28
N LEU A 23 3.33 -3.69 -1.41
CA LEU A 23 3.09 -2.27 -1.18
C LEU A 23 2.77 -1.92 0.28
N GLY A 24 2.74 -2.90 1.19
CA GLY A 24 2.44 -2.65 2.61
C GLY A 24 1.10 -1.95 2.84
N LEU A 25 0.06 -2.31 2.08
CA LEU A 25 -1.29 -1.73 2.21
C LEU A 25 -2.02 -2.21 3.47
N SER A 26 -1.54 -3.28 4.10
CA SER A 26 -2.03 -3.80 5.38
C SER A 26 -1.00 -3.60 6.49
N GLN A 27 -1.49 -3.41 7.73
CA GLN A 27 -0.62 -3.32 8.92
C GLN A 27 0.20 -4.60 9.10
N GLN A 28 -0.42 -5.75 8.88
CA GLN A 28 0.23 -7.06 8.96
C GLN A 28 0.43 -7.62 7.55
N SER A 29 1.57 -8.27 7.34
CA SER A 29 1.85 -9.01 6.12
C SER A 29 2.33 -10.41 6.47
N PRO A 30 2.15 -11.40 5.57
CA PRO A 30 2.70 -12.73 5.76
C PRO A 30 4.22 -12.69 5.98
N PRO A 31 4.80 -13.62 6.76
CA PRO A 31 6.22 -13.58 7.14
C PRO A 31 7.19 -13.68 5.95
N PHE A 32 6.75 -14.26 4.83
CA PHE A 32 7.56 -14.37 3.61
C PHE A 32 7.47 -13.12 2.71
N ALA A 33 6.56 -12.19 2.99
CA ALA A 33 6.31 -11.04 2.14
C ALA A 33 7.13 -9.84 2.62
N LYS A 34 8.10 -9.43 1.79
CA LYS A 34 8.85 -8.19 2.01
C LYS A 34 7.99 -6.99 1.60
N LYS A 35 7.73 -6.09 2.54
CA LYS A 35 7.18 -4.76 2.26
C LYS A 35 8.28 -3.88 1.62
N TYR A 36 8.00 -3.33 0.45
CA TYR A 36 8.88 -2.37 -0.24
C TYR A 36 8.51 -0.92 0.06
N VAL A 37 7.26 -0.69 0.48
CA VAL A 37 6.74 0.61 0.92
C VAL A 37 5.68 0.36 2.00
N ASP A 38 5.47 1.33 2.88
CA ASP A 38 4.39 1.32 3.88
C ASP A 38 3.26 2.24 3.42
N LEU A 39 2.49 1.78 2.41
CA LEU A 39 1.35 2.56 1.93
C LEU A 39 0.23 2.66 2.97
N PHE A 40 0.15 1.74 3.94
CA PHE A 40 -0.80 1.85 5.03
C PHE A 40 -0.61 3.16 5.81
N SER A 41 0.63 3.43 6.26
CA SER A 41 0.94 4.66 7.00
C SER A 41 0.78 5.91 6.14
N ILE A 42 1.27 5.88 4.91
CA ILE A 42 1.16 7.01 3.96
C ILE A 42 -0.31 7.35 3.67
N ALA A 43 -1.13 6.34 3.38
CA ALA A 43 -2.55 6.54 3.11
C ALA A 43 -3.27 7.07 4.35
N ARG A 44 -2.97 6.54 5.54
CA ARG A 44 -3.54 7.02 6.79
C ARG A 44 -3.22 8.50 7.04
N GLU A 45 -1.98 8.92 6.79
CA GLU A 45 -1.58 10.32 6.91
C GLU A 45 -2.34 11.20 5.92
N ALA A 46 -2.35 10.82 4.64
CA ALA A 46 -3.03 11.56 3.58
C ALA A 46 -4.53 11.73 3.86
N ILE A 47 -5.20 10.65 4.27
CA ILE A 47 -6.63 10.69 4.63
C ILE A 47 -6.86 11.56 5.86
N SER A 48 -5.98 11.49 6.86
CA SER A 48 -6.10 12.32 8.07
C SER A 48 -5.94 13.81 7.75
N LYS A 49 -5.01 14.16 6.86
CA LYS A 49 -4.84 15.52 6.34
C LYS A 49 -6.07 16.00 5.59
N TYR A 50 -6.60 15.18 4.68
CA TYR A 50 -7.83 15.47 3.95
C TYR A 50 -9.01 15.72 4.91
N VAL A 51 -9.20 14.85 5.91
CA VAL A 51 -10.25 15.02 6.92
C VAL A 51 -10.08 16.33 7.70
N LYS A 52 -8.84 16.73 8.02
CA LYS A 52 -8.56 18.01 8.68
C LYS A 52 -8.98 19.18 7.80
N GLU A 53 -8.54 19.19 6.54
CA GLU A 53 -8.83 20.27 5.58
C GLU A 53 -10.34 20.41 5.30
N VAL A 54 -11.07 19.29 5.21
CA VAL A 54 -12.54 19.31 5.09
C VAL A 54 -13.19 19.90 6.34
N LYS A 55 -12.72 19.52 7.53
CA LYS A 55 -13.28 20.02 8.80
C LYS A 55 -12.95 21.48 9.09
N SER A 56 -11.84 21.99 8.55
CA SER A 56 -11.47 23.41 8.65
C SER A 56 -11.97 24.26 7.50
N GLU A 57 -12.77 23.69 6.59
CA GLU A 57 -13.28 24.36 5.38
C GLU A 57 -12.15 24.88 4.45
N GLU A 58 -10.94 24.35 4.59
CA GLU A 58 -9.81 24.62 3.68
C GLU A 58 -9.97 23.86 2.34
N PHE A 59 -10.64 22.71 2.38
CA PHE A 59 -11.03 21.95 1.19
C PHE A 59 -12.57 21.78 1.15
N PRO A 60 -13.21 21.90 -0.04
CA PRO A 60 -12.59 22.22 -1.33
C PRO A 60 -12.32 23.71 -1.53
N THR A 61 -11.32 24.05 -2.35
CA THR A 61 -11.12 25.41 -2.89
C THR A 61 -11.87 25.56 -4.23
N GLN A 62 -12.04 26.80 -4.72
CA GLN A 62 -12.67 27.06 -6.03
C GLN A 62 -12.01 26.35 -7.22
N GLU A 63 -10.80 25.83 -7.07
CA GLU A 63 -10.17 24.99 -8.10
C GLU A 63 -10.92 23.66 -8.32
N TYR A 64 -11.60 23.15 -7.29
CA TYR A 64 -12.23 21.83 -7.29
C TYR A 64 -13.73 21.84 -7.61
N TYR A 65 -14.34 23.02 -7.75
CA TYR A 65 -15.74 23.14 -8.16
C TYR A 65 -15.96 24.44 -8.93
N LYS A 66 -16.76 24.34 -10.00
CA LYS A 66 -17.24 25.47 -10.80
C LYS A 66 -18.70 25.74 -10.50
#